data_AF-A0A1G3AF58-F1
#
_entry.id   AF-A0A1G3AF58-F1
#
_cell.length_a   1.000
_cell.length_b   1.000
_cell.length_c   1.000
_cell.angle_alpha   90.00
_cell.angle_beta   90.00
_cell.angle_gamma   90.00
#
_symmetry.space_group_name_H-M   'P 1'
#
loop_
_entity.id
_entity.type
_entity.pdbx_description
1 polymer ?
#
loop_
_entity_poly.entity_id
_entity_poly.type
_entity_poly.pdbx_seq_one_letter_code
_entity_poly.pdbx_strand_id
1 'polypeptide(L)'
;MHEFRAVCEQESGQDLGWFFEQWVNSNKYLSYEIASKKCEQKGDTYISEIEIRCLGSLKMPVPVAAHFEDGTMQRTFTNRLRDVDTIQFESRSPLKDVQLDPDQALPLVVPPPSSGEQELAKAIQDLPWVGAGKKALEVFEKAQENKMSNPDRWFKLGLTLYDGKYYEEALEAFRKVQTQAQDEPSLACAGLVWQGHLLDLLERRDEALKCYNDALGKSASLDMRHDQYGIRLNREWVQKHLKEPFRRK
;
A
#
# COMPACT_ATOMS: atom_id res chain seq x y z
N MET A 1 -6.60 10.02 1.23
CA MET A 1 -5.93 9.91 -0.09
C MET A 1 -6.29 11.05 -1.05
N HIS A 2 -7.57 11.29 -1.36
CA HIS A 2 -7.96 12.43 -2.23
C HIS A 2 -7.62 13.80 -1.64
N GLU A 3 -7.79 14.01 -0.34
CA GLU A 3 -7.38 15.26 0.33
C GLU A 3 -5.86 15.44 0.37
N PHE A 4 -5.09 14.36 0.57
CA PHE A 4 -3.63 14.42 0.54
C PHE A 4 -3.11 14.74 -0.87
N ARG A 5 -3.69 14.13 -1.92
CA ARG A 5 -3.42 14.49 -3.31
C ARG A 5 -3.70 15.96 -3.58
N ALA A 6 -4.88 16.44 -3.18
CA ALA A 6 -5.27 17.85 -3.38
C ALA A 6 -4.30 18.82 -2.68
N VAL A 7 -3.87 18.50 -1.46
CA VAL A 7 -2.87 19.29 -0.74
C VAL A 7 -1.51 19.25 -1.45
N CYS A 8 -1.03 18.09 -1.90
CA CYS A 8 0.23 17.99 -2.64
C CYS A 8 0.18 18.74 -3.99
N GLU A 9 -0.93 18.66 -4.72
CA GLU A 9 -1.14 19.39 -5.97
C GLU A 9 -1.20 20.91 -5.74
N GLN A 10 -1.83 21.34 -4.64
CA GLN A 10 -1.89 22.73 -4.24
C GLN A 10 -0.52 23.30 -3.85
N GLU A 11 0.28 22.54 -3.09
CA GLU A 11 1.64 22.95 -2.69
C GLU A 11 2.64 22.90 -3.84
N SER A 12 2.54 21.89 -4.72
CA SER A 12 3.46 21.73 -5.86
C SER A 12 3.07 22.58 -7.08
N GLY A 13 1.81 22.99 -7.18
CA GLY A 13 1.26 23.68 -8.35
C GLY A 13 1.16 22.81 -9.61
N GLN A 14 1.27 21.48 -9.50
CA GLN A 14 1.23 20.52 -10.61
C GLN A 14 0.05 19.55 -10.45
N ASP A 15 -0.51 19.09 -11.57
CA ASP A 15 -1.42 17.92 -11.55
C ASP A 15 -0.59 16.66 -11.31
N LEU A 16 -0.76 16.08 -10.13
CA LEU A 16 -0.05 14.89 -9.67
C LEU A 16 -0.87 13.63 -9.93
N GLY A 17 -1.92 13.68 -10.76
CA GLY A 17 -2.72 12.50 -11.10
C GLY A 17 -1.90 11.34 -11.60
N TRP A 18 -0.94 11.60 -12.48
CA TRP A 18 0.00 10.59 -12.95
C TRP A 18 0.87 10.01 -11.81
N PHE A 19 1.27 10.83 -10.83
CA PHE A 19 2.05 10.38 -9.67
C PHE A 19 1.20 9.50 -8.79
N PHE A 20 -0.01 9.93 -8.42
CA PHE A 20 -0.89 9.12 -7.59
C PHE A 20 -1.34 7.84 -8.30
N GLU A 21 -1.62 7.87 -9.60
CA GLU A 21 -1.96 6.66 -10.36
C GLU A 21 -0.78 5.70 -10.52
N GLN A 22 0.43 6.21 -10.75
CA GLN A 22 1.60 5.35 -10.97
C GLN A 22 2.32 4.92 -9.69
N TRP A 23 2.27 5.72 -8.64
CA TRP A 23 3.04 5.50 -7.41
C TRP A 23 2.17 5.13 -6.21
N VAL A 24 0.90 5.54 -6.19
CA VAL A 24 0.07 5.36 -4.99
C VAL A 24 -1.12 4.40 -5.23
N ASN A 25 -1.70 4.41 -6.42
CA ASN A 25 -2.86 3.60 -6.78
C ASN A 25 -2.53 2.40 -7.69
N SER A 26 -1.24 2.10 -7.90
CA SER A 26 -0.81 0.92 -8.64
C SER A 26 -0.08 -0.06 -7.73
N ASN A 27 -0.11 -1.35 -8.07
CA ASN A 27 0.72 -2.36 -7.42
C ASN A 27 2.21 -2.26 -7.79
N LYS A 28 2.67 -1.11 -8.31
CA LYS A 28 4.09 -0.89 -8.56
C LYS A 28 4.80 -0.65 -7.25
N TYR A 29 6.03 -1.15 -7.14
CA TYR A 29 6.84 -0.99 -5.95
C TYR A 29 8.29 -0.73 -6.34
N LEU A 30 8.96 0.09 -5.53
CA LEU A 30 10.36 0.41 -5.69
C LEU A 30 11.19 -0.65 -4.94
N SER A 31 12.04 -1.37 -5.64
CA SER A 31 12.93 -2.36 -5.01
C SER A 31 14.23 -2.44 -5.79
N TYR A 32 15.34 -2.22 -5.09
CA TYR A 32 16.68 -2.24 -5.65
C TYR A 32 17.59 -3.00 -4.71
N GLU A 33 18.56 -3.70 -5.27
CA GLU A 33 19.62 -4.38 -4.51
C GLU A 33 20.99 -4.00 -5.06
N ILE A 34 21.99 -3.99 -4.19
CA ILE A 34 23.40 -4.01 -4.61
C ILE A 34 23.74 -5.47 -4.91
N ALA A 35 23.73 -5.85 -6.18
CA ALA A 35 23.97 -7.21 -6.65
C ALA A 35 25.44 -7.62 -6.51
N SER A 36 26.38 -6.69 -6.72
CA SER A 36 27.79 -6.93 -6.44
C SER A 36 28.57 -5.65 -6.15
N LYS A 37 29.68 -5.81 -5.43
CA LYS A 37 30.66 -4.75 -5.14
C LYS A 37 32.05 -5.28 -5.47
N LYS A 38 32.75 -4.64 -6.39
CA LYS A 38 34.15 -4.94 -6.73
C LYS A 38 34.97 -3.69 -6.55
N CYS A 39 36.17 -3.82 -6.00
CA CYS A 39 37.12 -2.72 -5.85
C CYS A 39 38.51 -3.23 -6.25
N GLU A 40 39.11 -2.60 -7.25
CA GLU A 40 40.42 -2.95 -7.76
C GLU A 40 41.34 -1.74 -7.72
N GLN A 41 42.58 -1.95 -7.30
CA GLN A 41 43.60 -0.90 -7.35
C GLN A 41 44.24 -0.88 -8.74
N LYS A 42 44.25 0.29 -9.39
CA LYS A 42 44.96 0.56 -10.65
C LYS A 42 45.92 1.73 -10.43
N GLY A 43 47.19 1.41 -10.22
CA GLY A 43 48.22 2.39 -9.84
C GLY A 43 47.92 3.03 -8.49
N ASP A 44 47.84 4.36 -8.47
CA ASP A 44 47.56 5.16 -7.26
C ASP A 44 46.06 5.40 -7.02
N THR A 45 45.19 4.76 -7.82
CA THR A 45 43.73 4.91 -7.73
C THR A 45 43.05 3.58 -7.48
N TYR A 46 41.90 3.63 -6.80
CA TYR A 46 40.98 2.52 -6.65
C TYR A 46 39.77 2.76 -7.54
N ILE A 47 39.43 1.75 -8.34
CA ILE A 47 38.21 1.71 -9.15
C ILE A 47 37.24 0.76 -8.49
N SER A 48 36.10 1.29 -8.08
CA SER A 48 35.01 0.50 -7.49
C SER A 48 33.86 0.38 -8.47
N GLU A 49 33.53 -0.84 -8.85
CA GLU A 49 32.38 -1.17 -9.70
C GLU A 49 31.26 -1.76 -8.86
N ILE A 50 30.12 -1.08 -8.86
CA ILE A 50 28.94 -1.47 -8.11
C ILE A 50 27.85 -1.86 -9.10
N GLU A 51 27.45 -3.13 -9.08
CA GLU A 51 26.30 -3.58 -9.85
C GLU A 51 25.05 -3.45 -9.00
N ILE A 52 24.08 -2.67 -9.48
CA ILE A 52 22.80 -2.43 -8.83
C ILE A 52 21.69 -2.98 -9.72
N ARG A 53 20.78 -3.76 -9.14
CA ARG A 53 19.67 -4.37 -9.86
C ARG A 53 18.34 -3.81 -9.39
N CYS A 54 17.49 -3.44 -10.34
CA CYS A 54 16.09 -3.14 -10.12
C CYS A 54 15.30 -4.45 -10.00
N LEU A 55 14.79 -4.75 -8.81
CA LEU A 55 13.87 -5.87 -8.54
C LEU A 55 12.40 -5.43 -8.54
N GLY A 56 12.18 -4.12 -8.50
CA GLY A 56 10.89 -3.48 -8.50
C GLY A 56 10.28 -3.36 -9.89
N SER A 57 8.95 -3.20 -9.91
CA SER A 57 8.21 -2.84 -11.12
C SER A 57 8.22 -1.33 -11.40
N LEU A 58 8.73 -0.55 -10.44
CA LEU A 58 8.80 0.90 -10.51
C LEU A 58 10.24 1.35 -10.78
N LYS A 59 10.44 2.11 -11.86
CA LYS A 59 11.76 2.56 -12.30
C LYS A 59 11.93 4.05 -12.02
N MET A 60 12.83 4.41 -11.11
CA MET A 60 13.29 5.78 -10.88
C MET A 60 14.79 5.79 -10.54
N PRO A 61 15.47 6.93 -10.70
CA PRO A 61 16.84 7.07 -10.20
C PRO A 61 16.85 6.97 -8.67
N VAL A 62 17.63 6.03 -8.14
CA VAL A 62 17.85 5.84 -6.70
C VAL A 62 19.22 6.43 -6.33
N PRO A 63 19.32 7.29 -5.29
CA PRO A 63 20.61 7.80 -4.86
C PRO A 63 21.52 6.67 -4.35
N VAL A 64 22.80 6.75 -4.67
CA VAL A 64 23.83 5.79 -4.27
C VAL A 64 24.98 6.57 -3.63
N ALA A 65 25.36 6.21 -2.41
CA ALA A 65 26.52 6.77 -1.73
C ALA A 65 27.61 5.73 -1.55
N ALA A 66 28.81 6.00 -2.06
CA ALA A 66 30.02 5.23 -1.80
C ALA A 66 30.84 5.92 -0.70
N HIS A 67 31.19 5.17 0.35
CA HIS A 67 32.03 5.62 1.45
C HIS A 67 33.38 4.92 1.35
N PHE A 68 34.47 5.66 1.54
CA PHE A 68 35.84 5.16 1.43
C PHE A 68 36.52 5.08 2.81
N GLU A 69 37.61 4.30 2.92
CA GLU A 69 38.31 4.10 4.20
C GLU A 69 38.94 5.38 4.78
N ASP A 70 39.33 6.33 3.92
CA ASP A 70 39.83 7.66 4.30
C ASP A 70 38.74 8.61 4.83
N GLY A 71 37.49 8.15 4.90
CA GLY A 71 36.34 8.94 5.37
C GLY A 71 35.70 9.83 4.31
N THR A 72 36.23 9.86 3.08
CA THR A 72 35.59 10.56 1.96
C THR A 72 34.35 9.81 1.47
N MET A 73 33.48 10.52 0.76
CA MET A 73 32.23 9.98 0.23
C MET A 73 31.90 10.61 -1.13
N GLN A 74 31.32 9.79 -2.01
CA GLN A 74 30.82 10.21 -3.31
C GLN A 74 29.35 9.79 -3.46
N ARG A 75 28.53 10.62 -4.11
CA ARG A 75 27.12 10.34 -4.39
C ARG A 75 26.85 10.38 -5.89
N THR A 76 25.97 9.51 -6.34
CA THR A 76 25.43 9.49 -7.70
C THR A 76 24.03 8.88 -7.69
N PHE A 77 23.45 8.60 -8.86
CA PHE A 77 22.15 8.00 -9.02
C PHE A 77 22.20 6.81 -9.97
N THR A 78 21.34 5.82 -9.75
CA THR A 78 21.11 4.75 -10.72
C THR A 78 20.46 5.28 -12.01
N ASN A 79 20.74 4.62 -13.13
CA ASN A 79 20.08 4.89 -14.40
C ASN A 79 18.72 4.18 -14.46
N ARG A 80 17.64 4.96 -14.37
CA ARG A 80 16.25 4.46 -14.45
C ARG A 80 15.89 3.68 -15.73
N LEU A 81 16.69 3.77 -16.79
CA LEU A 81 16.43 3.07 -18.05
C LEU A 81 16.99 1.64 -18.07
N ARG A 82 17.76 1.24 -17.04
CA ARG A 82 18.41 -0.06 -16.96
C ARG A 82 17.87 -0.86 -15.79
N ASP A 83 17.63 -2.15 -16.01
CA ASP A 83 17.27 -3.09 -14.93
C ASP A 83 18.49 -3.55 -14.14
N VAL A 84 19.66 -3.51 -14.77
CA VAL A 84 20.96 -3.70 -14.13
C VAL A 84 21.84 -2.51 -14.53
N ASP A 85 22.30 -1.76 -13.55
CA ASP A 85 23.18 -0.62 -13.76
C ASP A 85 24.51 -0.84 -13.04
N THR A 86 25.61 -0.60 -13.77
CA THR A 86 26.96 -0.68 -13.22
C THR A 86 27.49 0.73 -13.04
N ILE A 87 27.67 1.11 -11.78
CA ILE A 87 28.19 2.41 -11.38
C ILE A 87 29.65 2.27 -11.02
N GLN A 88 30.48 3.17 -11.53
CA GLN A 88 31.90 3.21 -11.23
C GLN A 88 32.22 4.43 -10.35
N PHE A 89 32.98 4.20 -9.29
CA PHE A 89 33.59 5.25 -8.47
C PHE A 89 35.11 5.17 -8.55
N GLU A 90 35.76 6.32 -8.66
CA GLU A 90 37.22 6.44 -8.63
C GLU A 90 37.65 7.17 -7.36
N SER A 91 38.65 6.64 -6.66
CA SER A 91 39.07 7.17 -5.35
C SER A 91 40.55 6.92 -5.09
N ARG A 92 41.11 7.56 -4.06
CA ARG A 92 42.49 7.34 -3.58
C ARG A 92 42.58 6.33 -2.43
N SER A 93 41.45 5.84 -1.97
CA SER A 93 41.31 4.96 -0.81
C SER A 93 40.37 3.82 -1.14
N PRO A 94 40.54 2.62 -0.57
CA PRO A 94 39.62 1.51 -0.81
C PRO A 94 38.17 1.85 -0.46
N LEU A 95 37.24 1.22 -1.17
CA LEU A 95 35.82 1.27 -0.86
C LEU A 95 35.54 0.59 0.48
N LYS A 96 34.89 1.32 1.38
CA LYS A 96 34.45 0.82 2.68
C LYS A 96 33.02 0.30 2.64
N ASP A 97 32.09 1.08 2.10
CA ASP A 97 30.67 0.69 2.02
C ASP A 97 29.95 1.42 0.89
N VAL A 98 28.82 0.86 0.45
CA VAL A 98 27.91 1.50 -0.52
C VAL A 98 26.48 1.36 -0.02
N GLN A 99 25.75 2.46 -0.07
CA GLN A 99 24.37 2.55 0.41
C GLN A 99 23.45 3.03 -0.71
N LEU A 100 22.34 2.32 -0.87
CA LEU A 100 21.19 2.78 -1.64
C LEU A 100 20.33 3.66 -0.73
N ASP A 101 19.86 4.79 -1.25
CA ASP A 101 19.01 5.74 -0.53
C ASP A 101 19.56 6.08 0.88
N PRO A 102 20.77 6.69 0.96
CA PRO A 102 21.44 6.95 2.23
C PRO A 102 20.62 7.83 3.19
N ASP A 103 19.70 8.63 2.65
CA ASP A 103 18.85 9.53 3.41
C ASP A 103 17.50 8.88 3.80
N GLN A 104 17.27 7.62 3.41
CA GLN A 104 16.05 6.82 3.65
C GLN A 104 14.76 7.57 3.25
N ALA A 105 14.85 8.32 2.15
CA ALA A 105 13.76 9.15 1.67
C ALA A 105 12.79 8.40 0.75
N LEU A 106 13.15 7.20 0.29
CA LEU A 106 12.38 6.41 -0.65
C LEU A 106 11.69 5.22 0.03
N PRO A 107 10.45 4.89 -0.36
CA PRO A 107 9.72 3.74 0.16
C PRO A 107 10.20 2.45 -0.53
N LEU A 108 11.46 2.07 -0.28
CA LEU A 108 12.05 0.84 -0.81
C LEU A 108 11.41 -0.39 -0.15
N VAL A 109 10.95 -1.33 -0.98
CA VAL A 109 10.41 -2.62 -0.57
C VAL A 109 11.50 -3.67 -0.72
N VAL A 110 12.15 -4.03 0.39
CA VAL A 110 13.25 -5.01 0.43
C VAL A 110 12.98 -6.02 1.56
N PRO A 111 12.86 -7.33 1.27
CA PRO A 111 12.90 -7.95 -0.06
C PRO A 111 11.66 -7.58 -0.90
N PRO A 112 11.73 -7.72 -2.24
CA PRO A 112 10.56 -7.53 -3.09
C PRO A 112 9.45 -8.52 -2.70
N PRO A 113 8.16 -8.17 -2.93
CA PRO A 113 7.06 -9.09 -2.68
C PRO A 113 7.23 -10.37 -3.51
N SER A 114 6.79 -11.50 -2.96
CA SER A 114 6.83 -12.78 -3.68
C SER A 114 5.92 -12.76 -4.93
N SER A 115 6.15 -13.66 -5.88
CA SER A 115 5.28 -13.77 -7.07
C SER A 115 3.82 -13.99 -6.69
N GLY A 116 3.54 -14.81 -5.68
CA GLY A 116 2.19 -15.04 -5.16
C GLY A 116 1.55 -13.79 -4.57
N GLU A 117 2.30 -12.98 -3.83
CA GLU A 117 1.83 -11.69 -3.31
C GLU A 117 1.54 -10.69 -4.43
N GLN A 118 2.37 -10.66 -5.48
CA GLN A 118 2.17 -9.79 -6.64
C GLN A 118 0.94 -10.21 -7.46
N GLU A 119 0.76 -11.52 -7.69
CA GLU A 119 -0.41 -12.07 -8.38
C GLU A 119 -1.69 -11.79 -7.60
N LEU A 120 -1.67 -11.99 -6.29
CA LEU A 120 -2.79 -11.69 -5.41
C LEU A 120 -3.13 -10.19 -5.44
N ALA A 121 -2.11 -9.34 -5.30
CA ALA A 121 -2.27 -7.89 -5.37
C ALA A 121 -2.93 -7.46 -6.66
N LYS A 122 -2.47 -8.01 -7.80
CA LYS A 122 -3.04 -7.74 -9.12
C LYS A 122 -4.48 -8.25 -9.21
N ALA A 123 -4.76 -9.46 -8.75
CA ALA A 123 -6.11 -10.02 -8.76
C ALA A 123 -7.11 -9.13 -8.00
N ILE A 124 -6.71 -8.58 -6.83
CA ILE A 124 -7.53 -7.64 -6.05
C ILE A 124 -7.69 -6.31 -6.78
N GLN A 125 -6.61 -5.77 -7.36
CA GLN A 125 -6.66 -4.53 -8.14
C GLN A 125 -7.64 -4.64 -9.33
N ASP A 126 -7.66 -5.79 -10.00
CA ASP A 126 -8.48 -6.05 -11.20
C ASP A 126 -9.94 -6.43 -10.88
N LEU A 127 -10.32 -6.56 -9.60
CA LEU A 127 -11.73 -6.76 -9.24
C LEU A 127 -12.54 -5.51 -9.57
N PRO A 128 -13.62 -5.61 -10.38
CA PRO A 128 -14.57 -4.53 -10.53
C PRO A 128 -15.39 -4.38 -9.23
N TRP A 129 -15.85 -3.17 -8.96
CA TRP A 129 -16.59 -2.83 -7.74
C TRP A 129 -17.98 -3.49 -7.65
N VAL A 130 -18.52 -3.92 -8.79
CA VAL A 130 -19.86 -4.51 -8.91
C VAL A 130 -19.80 -5.75 -9.80
N GLY A 131 -20.59 -6.77 -9.47
CA GLY A 131 -20.76 -7.98 -10.28
C GLY A 131 -19.63 -9.00 -10.18
N ALA A 132 -18.66 -8.80 -9.28
CA ALA A 132 -17.50 -9.69 -9.11
C ALA A 132 -17.51 -10.53 -7.83
N GLY A 133 -18.66 -10.66 -7.15
CA GLY A 133 -18.77 -11.39 -5.89
C GLY A 133 -18.07 -12.77 -5.86
N LYS A 134 -18.36 -13.63 -6.85
CA LYS A 134 -17.75 -14.98 -6.92
C LYS A 134 -16.22 -14.91 -7.05
N LYS A 135 -15.72 -14.03 -7.92
CA LYS A 135 -14.27 -13.83 -8.10
C LYS A 135 -13.64 -13.23 -6.84
N ALA A 136 -14.33 -12.33 -6.14
CA ALA A 136 -13.87 -11.76 -4.88
C ALA A 136 -13.74 -12.84 -3.80
N LEU A 137 -14.66 -13.82 -3.75
CA LEU A 137 -14.57 -14.96 -2.83
C LEU A 137 -13.32 -15.81 -3.09
N GLU A 138 -13.06 -16.19 -4.34
CA GLU A 138 -11.86 -16.95 -4.71
C GLU A 138 -10.56 -16.20 -4.35
N VAL A 139 -10.55 -14.87 -4.54
CA VAL A 139 -9.40 -14.02 -4.19
C VAL A 139 -9.25 -13.87 -2.68
N PHE A 140 -10.37 -13.80 -1.94
CA PHE A 140 -10.39 -13.74 -0.49
C PHE A 140 -9.78 -14.98 0.15
N GLU A 141 -10.12 -16.17 -0.33
CA GLU A 141 -9.52 -17.44 0.13
C GLU A 141 -8.01 -17.44 -0.06
N LYS A 142 -7.54 -17.08 -1.25
CA LYS A 142 -6.09 -16.93 -1.54
C LYS A 142 -5.42 -15.89 -0.65
N ALA A 143 -6.11 -14.77 -0.35
CA ALA A 143 -5.56 -13.73 0.53
C ALA A 143 -5.36 -14.24 1.96
N GLN A 144 -6.21 -15.14 2.44
CA GLN A 144 -6.02 -15.79 3.73
C GLN A 144 -4.83 -16.75 3.72
N GLU A 145 -4.71 -17.61 2.70
CA GLU A 145 -3.61 -18.56 2.55
C GLU A 145 -2.25 -17.86 2.52
N ASN A 146 -2.16 -16.73 1.81
CA ASN A 146 -0.95 -15.91 1.69
C ASN A 146 -0.74 -14.96 2.87
N LYS A 147 -1.60 -14.99 3.90
CA LYS A 147 -1.53 -14.11 5.08
C LYS A 147 -1.38 -12.62 4.70
N MET A 148 -2.18 -12.17 3.73
CA MET A 148 -2.11 -10.81 3.20
C MET A 148 -2.15 -9.75 4.32
N SER A 149 -1.16 -8.86 4.30
CA SER A 149 -1.03 -7.74 5.23
C SER A 149 -1.15 -6.41 4.49
N ASN A 150 -2.39 -6.01 4.20
CA ASN A 150 -2.68 -4.72 3.57
C ASN A 150 -4.17 -4.37 3.83
N PRO A 151 -4.46 -3.37 4.68
CA PRO A 151 -5.83 -3.07 5.08
C PRO A 151 -6.67 -2.52 3.91
N ASP A 152 -6.12 -1.74 2.98
CA ASP A 152 -6.87 -1.27 1.79
C ASP A 152 -7.35 -2.42 0.91
N ARG A 153 -6.50 -3.44 0.69
CA ARG A 153 -6.86 -4.63 -0.09
C ARG A 153 -7.96 -5.43 0.59
N TRP A 154 -7.90 -5.59 1.91
CA TRP A 154 -9.00 -6.19 2.69
C TRP A 154 -10.28 -5.37 2.59
N PHE A 155 -10.18 -4.03 2.63
CA PHE A 155 -11.33 -3.14 2.49
C PHE A 155 -11.99 -3.28 1.12
N LYS A 156 -11.20 -3.30 0.03
CA LYS A 156 -11.70 -3.53 -1.33
C LYS A 156 -12.36 -4.91 -1.48
N LEU A 157 -11.77 -5.96 -0.90
CA LEU A 157 -12.39 -7.28 -0.88
C LEU A 157 -13.71 -7.27 -0.12
N GLY A 158 -13.76 -6.64 1.06
CA GLY A 158 -14.99 -6.50 1.84
C GLY A 158 -16.14 -5.86 1.05
N LEU A 159 -15.85 -4.79 0.30
CA LEU A 159 -16.84 -4.14 -0.56
C LEU A 159 -17.32 -5.02 -1.71
N THR A 160 -16.41 -5.71 -2.39
CA THR A 160 -16.77 -6.57 -3.54
C THR A 160 -17.49 -7.85 -3.11
N LEU A 161 -17.16 -8.38 -1.93
CA LEU A 161 -17.90 -9.48 -1.28
C LEU A 161 -19.30 -9.04 -0.85
N TYR A 162 -19.43 -7.85 -0.26
CA TYR A 162 -20.72 -7.25 0.08
C TYR A 162 -21.62 -7.10 -1.15
N ASP A 163 -21.07 -6.59 -2.26
CA ASP A 163 -21.79 -6.48 -3.53
C ASP A 163 -22.35 -7.84 -3.96
N GLY A 164 -21.51 -8.88 -3.89
CA GLY A 164 -21.82 -10.28 -4.18
C GLY A 164 -22.73 -10.99 -3.17
N LYS A 165 -23.13 -10.34 -2.07
CA LYS A 165 -23.92 -10.91 -0.96
C LYS A 165 -23.19 -12.01 -0.14
N TYR A 166 -21.87 -12.06 -0.22
CA TYR A 166 -21.01 -12.90 0.62
C TYR A 166 -20.74 -12.20 1.95
N TYR A 167 -21.78 -12.07 2.79
CA TYR A 167 -21.77 -11.16 3.94
C TYR A 167 -20.86 -11.61 5.09
N GLU A 168 -20.73 -12.91 5.34
CA GLU A 168 -19.83 -13.43 6.38
C GLU A 168 -18.36 -13.20 6.00
N GLU A 169 -18.01 -13.44 4.73
CA GLU A 169 -16.66 -13.22 4.21
C GLU A 169 -16.32 -11.74 4.12
N ALA A 170 -17.30 -10.91 3.72
CA ALA A 170 -17.16 -9.46 3.77
C ALA A 170 -16.90 -8.98 5.21
N LEU A 171 -17.62 -9.54 6.19
CA LEU A 171 -17.47 -9.18 7.60
C LEU A 171 -16.08 -9.54 8.10
N GLU A 172 -15.57 -10.72 7.75
CA GLU A 172 -14.21 -11.13 8.08
C GLU A 172 -13.15 -10.24 7.41
N ALA A 173 -13.35 -9.86 6.15
CA ALA A 173 -12.46 -8.91 5.47
C ALA A 173 -12.38 -7.57 6.22
N PHE A 174 -13.51 -7.00 6.67
CA PHE A 174 -13.49 -5.75 7.45
C PHE A 174 -12.94 -5.92 8.87
N ARG A 175 -12.99 -7.12 9.45
CA ARG A 175 -12.24 -7.42 10.69
C ARG A 175 -10.74 -7.37 10.47
N LYS A 176 -10.24 -7.89 9.33
CA LYS A 176 -8.81 -7.74 8.96
C LYS A 176 -8.42 -6.28 8.79
N VAL A 177 -9.28 -5.44 8.22
CA VAL A 177 -9.04 -3.99 8.15
C VAL A 177 -8.84 -3.42 9.54
N GLN A 178 -9.76 -3.71 10.48
CA GLN A 178 -9.67 -3.19 11.84
C GLN A 178 -8.38 -3.60 12.56
N THR A 179 -7.90 -4.84 12.35
CA THR A 179 -6.68 -5.33 13.03
C THR A 179 -5.39 -4.84 12.39
N GLN A 180 -5.40 -4.52 11.09
CA GLN A 180 -4.22 -4.12 10.31
C GLN A 180 -4.09 -2.59 10.12
N ALA A 181 -5.17 -1.83 10.18
CA ALA A 181 -5.19 -0.38 9.96
C ALA A 181 -4.88 0.43 11.24
N GLN A 182 -3.91 -0.01 12.06
CA GLN A 182 -3.60 0.65 13.34
C GLN A 182 -3.12 2.10 13.15
N ASP A 183 -2.38 2.34 12.07
CA ASP A 183 -1.84 3.65 11.71
C ASP A 183 -2.81 4.46 10.81
N GLU A 184 -3.99 3.92 10.50
CA GLU A 184 -5.00 4.58 9.67
C GLU A 184 -6.35 4.66 10.39
N PRO A 185 -6.51 5.59 11.37
CA PRO A 185 -7.70 5.68 12.20
C PRO A 185 -9.01 5.81 11.40
N SER A 186 -8.98 6.53 10.27
CA SER A 186 -10.15 6.73 9.40
C SER A 186 -10.55 5.45 8.66
N LEU A 187 -9.58 4.66 8.18
CA LEU A 187 -9.83 3.38 7.52
C LEU A 187 -10.35 2.35 8.54
N ALA A 188 -9.75 2.30 9.73
CA ALA A 188 -10.23 1.47 10.83
C ALA A 188 -11.67 1.84 11.28
N CYS A 189 -11.98 3.13 11.32
CA CYS A 189 -13.33 3.62 11.62
C CYS A 189 -14.34 3.20 10.54
N ALA A 190 -14.01 3.39 9.26
CA ALA A 190 -14.85 2.94 8.15
C ALA A 190 -15.07 1.42 8.18
N GLY A 191 -14.03 0.65 8.51
CA GLY A 191 -14.12 -0.81 8.69
C GLY A 191 -15.14 -1.19 9.76
N LEU A 192 -15.16 -0.52 10.92
CA LEU A 192 -16.17 -0.76 11.97
C LEU A 192 -17.60 -0.47 11.50
N VAL A 193 -17.80 0.62 10.77
CA VAL A 193 -19.14 0.95 10.23
C VAL A 193 -19.61 -0.13 9.26
N TRP A 194 -18.73 -0.60 8.38
CA TRP A 194 -19.02 -1.71 7.47
C TRP A 194 -19.29 -3.04 8.20
N GLN A 195 -18.59 -3.34 9.29
CA GLN A 195 -18.90 -4.49 10.12
C GLN A 195 -20.33 -4.39 10.68
N GLY A 196 -20.71 -3.23 11.25
CA GLY A 196 -22.07 -3.03 11.75
C GLY A 196 -23.14 -3.19 10.67
N HIS A 197 -22.86 -2.64 9.48
CA HIS A 197 -23.74 -2.74 8.31
C HIS A 197 -23.98 -4.18 7.86
N LEU A 198 -22.92 -5.01 7.86
CA LEU A 198 -23.01 -6.42 7.51
C LEU A 198 -23.68 -7.25 8.61
N LEU A 199 -23.41 -6.94 9.88
CA LEU A 199 -24.03 -7.61 11.02
C LEU A 199 -25.54 -7.38 11.06
N ASP A 200 -26.02 -6.19 10.68
CA ASP A 200 -27.46 -5.94 10.49
C ASP A 200 -28.06 -6.83 9.40
N LEU A 201 -27.36 -7.04 8.26
CA LEU A 201 -27.80 -7.93 7.18
C LEU A 201 -27.77 -9.41 7.56
N LEU A 202 -26.91 -9.78 8.51
CA LEU A 202 -26.82 -11.10 9.10
C LEU A 202 -27.75 -11.27 10.32
N GLU A 203 -28.62 -10.29 10.59
CA GLU A 203 -29.56 -10.27 11.73
C GLU A 203 -28.88 -10.33 13.12
N ARG A 204 -27.60 -9.97 13.21
CA ARG A 204 -26.79 -9.95 14.43
C ARG A 204 -26.75 -8.55 15.04
N ARG A 205 -27.93 -8.05 15.44
CA ARG A 205 -28.16 -6.65 15.80
C ARG A 205 -27.31 -6.15 16.98
N ASP A 206 -27.15 -6.94 18.03
CA ASP A 206 -26.40 -6.52 19.22
C ASP A 206 -24.92 -6.27 18.89
N GLU A 207 -24.33 -7.12 18.03
CA GLU A 207 -22.97 -6.93 17.54
C GLU A 207 -22.88 -5.71 16.62
N ALA A 208 -23.89 -5.48 15.76
CA ALA A 208 -23.94 -4.32 14.89
C ALA A 208 -23.93 -3.00 15.68
N LEU A 209 -24.76 -2.92 16.73
CA LEU A 209 -24.82 -1.77 17.62
C LEU A 209 -23.47 -1.50 18.31
N LYS A 210 -22.76 -2.55 18.71
CA LYS A 210 -21.41 -2.41 19.27
C LYS A 210 -20.46 -1.77 18.26
N CYS A 211 -20.41 -2.28 17.02
CA CYS A 211 -19.57 -1.71 15.96
C CYS A 211 -19.88 -0.24 15.66
N TYR A 212 -21.16 0.14 15.60
CA TYR A 212 -21.57 1.53 15.37
C TYR A 212 -21.18 2.46 16.54
N ASN A 213 -21.35 2.01 17.78
CA ASN A 213 -20.93 2.77 18.96
C ASN A 213 -19.40 2.94 19.00
N ASP A 214 -18.65 1.86 18.74
CA ASP A 214 -17.19 1.88 18.68
C ASP A 214 -16.69 2.84 17.58
N ALA A 215 -17.36 2.88 16.43
CA ALA A 215 -17.05 3.82 15.35
C ALA A 215 -17.30 5.28 15.76
N LEU A 216 -18.41 5.59 16.42
CA LEU A 216 -18.71 6.96 16.90
C LEU A 216 -17.80 7.45 18.02
N GLY A 217 -17.25 6.50 18.80
CA GLY A 217 -16.28 6.78 19.86
C GLY A 217 -14.87 7.10 19.36
N LYS A 218 -14.54 6.77 18.10
CA LYS A 218 -13.27 7.15 17.48
C LYS A 218 -13.29 8.62 17.07
N SER A 219 -12.18 9.33 17.30
CA SER A 219 -11.99 10.73 16.89
C SER A 219 -11.68 10.90 15.39
N ALA A 220 -11.63 9.80 14.63
CA ALA A 220 -11.30 9.82 13.21
C ALA A 220 -12.44 10.43 12.37
N SER A 221 -12.08 11.09 11.27
CA SER A 221 -13.04 11.62 10.31
C SER A 221 -13.82 10.48 9.66
N LEU A 222 -15.14 10.46 9.83
CA LEU A 222 -16.03 9.54 9.15
C LEU A 222 -16.85 10.30 8.10
N ASP A 223 -16.33 10.31 6.87
CA ASP A 223 -17.08 10.72 5.68
C ASP A 223 -16.56 9.94 4.47
N MET A 224 -17.27 8.87 4.10
CA MET A 224 -16.90 8.01 2.98
C MET A 224 -18.10 7.79 2.08
N ARG A 225 -17.91 7.96 0.78
CA ARG A 225 -18.96 7.84 -0.24
C ARG A 225 -18.71 6.61 -1.11
N HIS A 226 -19.75 5.81 -1.30
CA HIS A 226 -19.79 4.64 -2.16
C HIS A 226 -20.93 4.80 -3.16
N ASP A 227 -20.65 5.49 -4.27
CA ASP A 227 -21.65 5.81 -5.29
C ASP A 227 -22.28 4.57 -5.90
N GLN A 228 -21.51 3.51 -6.06
CA GLN A 228 -22.00 2.24 -6.62
C GLN A 228 -23.11 1.60 -5.77
N TYR A 229 -23.23 1.97 -4.50
CA TYR A 229 -24.27 1.48 -3.58
C TYR A 229 -25.25 2.58 -3.15
N GLY A 230 -25.03 3.84 -3.54
CA GLY A 230 -25.78 4.99 -3.03
C GLY A 230 -25.60 5.20 -1.52
N ILE A 231 -24.45 4.81 -0.96
CA ILE A 231 -24.17 4.88 0.48
C ILE A 231 -23.19 6.01 0.75
N ARG A 232 -23.48 6.84 1.76
CA ARG A 232 -22.51 7.76 2.37
C ARG A 232 -22.40 7.45 3.84
N LEU A 233 -21.27 6.90 4.25
CA LEU A 233 -20.95 6.62 5.64
C LEU A 233 -20.45 7.90 6.29
N ASN A 234 -21.31 8.53 7.08
CA ASN A 234 -20.98 9.67 7.91
C ASN A 234 -21.61 9.50 9.30
N ARG A 235 -21.39 10.47 10.18
CA ARG A 235 -21.91 10.43 11.56
C ARG A 235 -23.44 10.27 11.60
N GLU A 236 -24.16 10.97 10.72
CA GLU A 236 -25.63 10.89 10.61
C GLU A 236 -26.10 9.51 10.18
N TRP A 237 -25.41 8.91 9.20
CA TRP A 237 -25.68 7.55 8.72
C TRP A 237 -25.55 6.55 9.86
N VAL A 238 -24.50 6.63 10.68
CA VAL A 238 -24.31 5.73 11.83
C VAL A 238 -25.37 5.97 12.90
N GLN A 239 -25.69 7.22 13.21
CA GLN A 239 -26.74 7.56 14.19
C GLN A 239 -28.14 7.06 13.76
N LYS A 240 -28.44 7.09 12.47
CA LYS A 240 -29.65 6.47 11.93
C LYS A 240 -29.63 4.96 12.18
N HIS A 241 -28.52 4.30 11.88
CA HIS A 241 -28.41 2.85 11.99
C HIS A 241 -28.23 2.33 13.43
N LEU A 242 -27.98 3.21 14.40
CA LEU A 242 -28.16 2.89 15.81
C LEU A 242 -29.64 2.72 16.19
N LYS A 243 -30.55 3.46 15.55
CA LYS A 243 -31.99 3.40 15.82
C LYS A 243 -32.68 2.29 15.03
N GLU A 244 -32.31 2.13 13.76
CA GLU A 244 -32.93 1.19 12.83
C GLU A 244 -31.88 0.29 12.19
N PRO A 245 -32.09 -1.04 12.09
CA PRO A 245 -31.14 -1.91 11.41
C PRO A 245 -31.06 -1.59 9.92
N PHE A 246 -29.85 -1.66 9.36
CA PHE A 246 -29.70 -1.58 7.91
C PHE A 246 -30.41 -2.75 7.23
N ARG A 247 -31.09 -2.46 6.12
CA ARG A 247 -31.70 -3.46 5.24
C ARG A 247 -31.37 -3.10 3.81
N ARG A 248 -30.86 -4.09 3.05
CA ARG A 248 -30.65 -3.93 1.62
C ARG A 248 -32.01 -3.97 0.92
N LYS A 249 -32.31 -2.92 0.15
CA LYS A 249 -33.53 -2.84 -0.67
C LYS A 249 -33.43 -3.73 -1.90
#